data_AF-A0ABD0RAV6-F1
#
_entry.id   AF-A0ABD0RAV6-F1
#
_cell.length_a   1.000
_cell.length_b   1.000
_cell.length_c   1.000
_cell.angle_alpha   90.00
_cell.angle_beta   90.00
_cell.angle_gamma   90.00
#
_symmetry.space_group_name_H-M   'P 1'
#
loop_
_entity.id
_entity.type
_entity.pdbx_description
1 polymer ?
#
loop_
_entity_poly.entity_id
_entity_poly.type
_entity_poly.pdbx_seq_one_letter_code
_entity_poly.pdbx_strand_id
1 'polypeptide(L)' 'LVGGHSRCAGRVEILHNGQWGTVCHDDWDLADAAVVCRELDCGEPVDALDGAHFGPGTGRIW' A
#
# COMPACT_ATOMS: atom_id res chain seq x y z
N LEU A 1 0.74 6.27 1.04
CA LEU A 1 -0.55 5.70 0.61
C LEU A 1 -1.24 6.66 -0.33
N VAL A 2 -1.88 6.16 -1.39
CA VAL A 2 -2.52 6.98 -2.43
C VAL A 2 -3.95 6.50 -2.72
N GLY A 3 -4.87 7.43 -3.00
CA GLY A 3 -6.23 7.10 -3.48
C GLY A 3 -7.24 6.72 -2.39
N GLY A 4 -6.88 6.77 -1.10
CA GLY A 4 -7.83 6.57 0.00
C GLY A 4 -8.38 7.87 0.57
N HIS A 5 -9.40 7.73 1.42
CA HIS A 5 -10.11 8.86 2.07
C HIS A 5 -9.44 9.37 3.35
N SER A 6 -8.33 8.77 3.78
CA SER A 6 -7.60 9.16 4.98
C SER A 6 -6.09 8.95 4.78
N ARG A 7 -5.28 9.51 5.68
CA ARG A 7 -3.82 9.31 5.65
C ARG A 7 -3.40 7.84 5.82
N CYS A 8 -4.28 7.01 6.40
CA CYS A 8 -4.03 5.62 6.79
C CYS A 8 -4.75 4.62 5.88
N ALA A 9 -5.30 5.07 4.74
CA ALA A 9 -5.95 4.21 3.77
C ALA A 9 -5.46 4.57 2.37
N GLY A 10 -5.19 3.56 1.54
CA GLY A 10 -4.83 3.76 0.14
C GLY A 10 -3.97 2.65 -0.42
N ARG A 11 -3.69 2.75 -1.72
CA ARG A 11 -2.69 1.93 -2.40
C ARG A 11 -1.31 2.19 -1.81
N VAL A 12 -0.55 1.12 -1.59
CA VAL A 12 0.85 1.20 -1.19
C VAL A 12 1.70 1.54 -2.40
N GLU A 13 2.47 2.63 -2.27
CA GLU A 13 3.52 2.99 -3.20
C GLU A 13 4.81 3.17 -2.40
N ILE A 14 5.92 2.70 -2.95
CA ILE A 14 7.24 2.76 -2.31
C ILE A 14 8.21 3.56 -3.18
N LEU A 15 9.17 4.22 -2.55
CA LEU A 15 10.25 4.92 -3.23
C LEU A 15 11.48 4.00 -3.25
N HIS A 16 11.81 3.46 -4.42
CA HIS A 16 12.96 2.58 -4.59
C HIS A 16 13.85 3.10 -5.73
N ASN A 17 15.13 3.32 -5.44
CA ASN A 17 16.13 3.89 -6.37
C ASN A 17 15.66 5.20 -7.05
N GLY A 18 15.03 6.09 -6.28
CA GLY A 18 14.57 7.40 -6.76
C GLY A 18 13.33 7.36 -7.65
N GLN A 19 12.65 6.21 -7.75
CA GLN A 19 11.41 6.05 -8.51
C GLN A 19 10.28 5.59 -7.59
N TRP A 20 9.08 6.12 -7.81
CA TRP A 20 7.86 5.63 -7.19
C TRP A 20 7.24 4.50 -8.03
N GLY A 21 6.53 3.61 -7.36
CA GLY A 21 5.89 2.46 -7.97
C GLY A 21 5.07 1.68 -6.95
N THR A 22 4.38 0.65 -7.43
CA THR A 22 3.42 -0.13 -6.63
C THR A 22 4.02 -1.44 -6.15
N VAL A 23 3.38 -2.03 -5.14
CA VAL A 23 3.66 -3.39 -4.68
C VAL A 23 2.71 -4.35 -5.37
N CYS A 24 3.19 -5.55 -5.75
CA CYS A 24 2.29 -6.61 -6.25
C CYS A 24 1.26 -6.98 -5.17
N HIS A 25 0.02 -7.27 -5.58
CA HIS A 25 -1.03 -7.71 -4.65
C HIS A 25 -1.03 -9.23 -4.43
N ASP A 26 -0.24 -9.98 -5.20
CA ASP A 26 -0.08 -11.42 -5.02
C ASP A 26 0.45 -11.69 -3.60
N ASP A 27 -0.25 -12.55 -2.87
CA ASP A 27 0.02 -12.90 -1.46
C ASP A 27 0.00 -11.72 -0.46
N TRP A 28 -0.51 -10.55 -0.85
CA TRP A 28 -0.65 -9.41 0.06
C TRP A 28 -1.66 -9.70 1.18
N ASP A 29 -1.20 -9.67 2.43
CA ASP A 29 -2.03 -10.02 3.58
C ASP A 29 -2.03 -8.96 4.71
N LEU A 30 -2.69 -9.27 5.83
CA LEU A 30 -2.76 -8.38 7.00
C LEU A 30 -1.41 -8.22 7.70
N ALA A 31 -0.50 -9.20 7.62
CA ALA A 31 0.84 -9.06 8.19
C ALA A 31 1.67 -8.07 7.38
N ASP A 32 1.57 -8.08 6.06
CA ASP A 32 2.20 -7.08 5.18
C ASP A 32 1.63 -5.68 5.45
N ALA A 33 0.31 -5.57 5.53
CA ALA A 33 -0.37 -4.32 5.85
C ALA A 33 0.04 -3.79 7.23
N ALA A 34 0.27 -4.67 8.22
CA ALA A 34 0.71 -4.28 9.56
C ALA A 34 2.09 -3.64 9.55
N VAL A 35 3.01 -4.11 8.71
CA VAL A 35 4.32 -3.47 8.53
C VAL A 35 4.15 -2.05 8.02
N VAL A 36 3.32 -1.84 6.99
CA VAL A 36 3.07 -0.52 6.41
C VAL A 36 2.37 0.42 7.39
N CYS A 37 1.32 -0.05 8.07
CA CYS A 37 0.59 0.77 9.05
C CYS A 37 1.48 1.17 10.24
N ARG A 38 2.40 0.30 10.67
CA ARG A 38 3.39 0.62 11.70
C ARG A 38 4.39 1.69 11.23
N GLU A 39 4.91 1.57 10.01
CA GLU A 39 5.86 2.55 9.46
C GLU A 39 5.25 3.95 9.26
N LEU A 40 3.94 4.01 9.01
CA LEU A 40 3.20 5.25 8.78
C LEU A 40 2.51 5.82 10.04
N ASP A 41 2.72 5.20 11.21
CA ASP A 41 2.06 5.58 12.46
C ASP A 41 0.52 5.61 12.33
N CYS A 42 -0.04 4.51 11.84
CA CYS A 42 -1.47 4.30 11.60
C CYS A 42 -2.12 3.25 12.50
N GLY A 43 -1.35 2.60 13.38
CA GLY A 43 -1.83 1.54 14.27
C GLY A 43 -1.94 0.18 13.58
N GLU A 44 -2.84 -0.67 14.05
CA GLU A 44 -3.11 -1.98 13.45
C GLU A 44 -3.95 -1.85 12.17
N PRO A 45 -3.67 -2.64 11.12
CA PRO A 45 -4.44 -2.63 9.89
C PRO A 45 -5.84 -3.20 10.13
N VAL A 46 -6.84 -2.61 9.47
CA VAL A 46 -8.23 -3.08 9.54
C VAL A 46 -8.54 -4.07 8.41
N ASP A 47 -7.95 -3.85 7.23
CA ASP A 47 -8.14 -4.67 6.03
C ASP A 47 -6.84 -4.73 5.21
N ALA A 48 -6.69 -5.81 4.44
CA ALA A 48 -5.69 -5.97 3.38
C ALA A 48 -6.42 -6.11 2.04
N LEU A 49 -6.64 -4.99 1.36
CA LEU A 49 -7.43 -4.94 0.13
C LEU A 49 -6.56 -5.23 -1.10
N ASP A 50 -7.07 -6.07 -2.01
CA ASP A 50 -6.41 -6.49 -3.25
C ASP A 50 -7.04 -5.80 -4.48
N GLY A 51 -6.69 -6.29 -5.68
CA GLY A 51 -7.44 -5.98 -6.91
C GLY A 51 -7.47 -4.49 -7.32
N ALA A 52 -6.49 -3.70 -6.89
CA ALA A 52 -6.44 -2.26 -7.12
C ALA A 52 -7.68 -1.48 -6.62
N HIS A 53 -8.21 -1.84 -5.44
CA HIS A 53 -9.37 -1.18 -4.80
C HIS A 53 -9.28 0.36 -4.75
N PHE A 54 -8.10 0.92 -4.50
CA PHE A 54 -7.84 2.38 -4.48
C PHE A 54 -7.45 2.96 -5.85
N GLY A 55 -7.79 2.24 -6.92
CA GLY A 55 -7.37 2.50 -8.29
C GLY A 55 -5.98 1.90 -8.61
N PRO A 56 -5.69 1.68 -9.90
CA PRO A 56 -4.38 1.20 -10.32
C PRO A 56 -3.31 2.27 -10.08
N GLY A 57 -2.09 1.84 -9.74
CA GLY A 57 -0.93 2.73 -9.79
C GLY A 57 -0.34 2.81 -11.19
N THR A 58 0.68 3.65 -11.32
CA THR A 58 1.43 3.82 -12.57
C THR A 58 2.92 3.56 -12.33
N GLY A 59 3.63 3.13 -13.36
CA GLY A 59 5.07 2.91 -13.29
C GLY A 59 5.42 1.46 -12.95
N ARG A 60 6.50 1.28 -12.18
CA ARG A 60 7.05 -0.05 -11.90
C ARG A 60 6.26 -0.74 -10.79
N ILE A 61 6.11 -2.06 -10.93
CA ILE A 61 5.67 -2.94 -9.85
C ILE A 61 6.93 -3.61 -9.28
N TRP A 62 7.06 -3.63 -7.95
CA TRP A 62 8.08 -4.38 -7.23
C TRP A 62 7.46 -5.58 -6.52
#